data_AF-L9XC49-F1
#
_entry.id   AF-L9XC49-F1
#
_cell.length_a   1.000
_cell.length_b   1.000
_cell.length_c   1.000
_cell.angle_alpha   90.00
_cell.angle_beta   90.00
_cell.angle_gamma   90.00
#
_symmetry.space_group_name_H-M   'P 1'
#
loop_
_entity.id
_entity.type
_entity.pdbx_description
1 polymer ?
#
loop_
_entity_poly.entity_id
_entity_poly.type
_entity_poly.pdbx_seq_one_letter_code
_entity_poly.pdbx_strand_id
1 'polypeptide(L)' 'MNAELLAFGVGALALGIATLVAARRLFPRLDVPEDAEASLELLTAMLVGVLLLAGLGLVLLALFA' A
#
# COMPACT_ATOMS: atom_id res chain seq x y z
N MET A 1 -5.20 0.08 25.16
CA MET A 1 -5.61 1.06 24.12
C MET A 1 -4.46 1.52 23.23
N ASN A 2 -3.51 2.37 23.65
CA ASN A 2 -2.44 2.83 22.72
C ASN A 2 -1.52 1.71 22.20
N ALA A 3 -1.14 0.76 23.06
CA ALA A 3 -0.27 -0.35 22.68
C ALA A 3 -0.94 -1.31 21.66
N GLU A 4 -2.27 -1.50 21.75
CA GLU A 4 -3.03 -2.35 20.83
C GLU A 4 -3.13 -1.73 19.44
N LEU A 5 -3.35 -0.42 19.35
CA LEU A 5 -3.35 0.32 18.09
C LEU A 5 -1.97 0.34 17.43
N LEU A 6 -0.91 0.48 18.24
CA LEU A 6 0.47 0.41 17.77
C LEU A 6 0.79 -1.01 17.24
N ALA A 7 0.40 -2.05 17.97
CA ALA A 7 0.56 -3.44 17.53
C ALA A 7 -0.22 -3.72 16.24
N PHE A 8 -1.44 -3.19 16.11
CA PHE A 8 -2.24 -3.30 14.89
C PHE A 8 -1.59 -2.58 13.71
N GLY A 9 -1.12 -1.34 13.91
CA GLY A 9 -0.45 -0.57 12.85
C GLY A 9 0.84 -1.23 12.36
N VAL A 10 1.68 -1.71 13.29
CA VAL A 10 2.90 -2.45 12.96
C VAL A 10 2.57 -3.78 12.29
N GLY A 11 1.54 -4.49 12.75
CA GLY A 11 1.08 -5.75 12.14
C GLY A 11 0.57 -5.57 10.72
N ALA A 12 -0.23 -4.54 10.46
CA ALA A 12 -0.73 -4.21 9.13
C ALA A 12 0.41 -3.85 8.17
N LEU A 13 1.40 -3.07 8.64
CA LEU A 13 2.62 -2.76 7.89
C LEU A 13 3.42 -4.03 7.55
N ALA A 14 3.65 -4.89 8.55
CA ALA A 14 4.40 -6.13 8.36
C ALA A 14 3.70 -7.05 7.34
N LEU A 15 2.37 -7.17 7.41
CA LEU A 15 1.55 -7.91 6.45
C LEU A 15 1.65 -7.33 5.04
N GLY A 16 1.54 -6.00 4.89
CA GLY A 16 1.68 -5.34 3.60
C GLY A 16 3.04 -5.60 2.96
N ILE A 17 4.13 -5.47 3.74
CA ILE A 17 5.50 -5.75 3.28
C ILE A 17 5.66 -7.22 2.93
N ALA A 18 5.21 -8.15 3.78
CA ALA A 18 5.30 -9.58 3.53
C ALA A 18 4.58 -9.97 2.22
N THR A 19 3.41 -9.40 1.97
CA THR A 19 2.62 -9.63 0.76
C THR A 19 3.34 -9.10 -0.48
N LEU A 20 3.91 -7.90 -0.42
CA LEU A 20 4.72 -7.32 -1.50
C LEU A 20 5.96 -8.15 -1.81
N VAL A 21 6.68 -8.60 -0.78
CA VAL A 21 7.87 -9.45 -0.94
C VAL A 21 7.49 -10.81 -1.53
N ALA A 22 6.38 -11.40 -1.08
CA ALA A 22 5.85 -12.65 -1.63
C ALA A 22 5.47 -12.49 -3.10
N ALA A 23 4.77 -11.42 -3.46
CA ALA A 23 4.42 -11.11 -4.84
C ALA A 23 5.67 -10.96 -5.73
N ARG A 24 6.69 -10.23 -5.26
CA ARG A 24 7.97 -10.08 -5.99
C ARG A 24 8.72 -11.41 -6.17
N ARG A 25 8.65 -12.32 -5.19
CA ARG A 25 9.27 -13.65 -5.30
C ARG A 25 8.50 -14.59 -6.21
N LEU A 26 7.17 -14.51 -6.22
CA LEU A 26 6.31 -15.37 -7.03
C LEU A 26 6.28 -14.94 -8.49
N PHE A 27 6.43 -13.63 -8.74
CA PHE A 27 6.47 -13.03 -10.07
C PHE A 27 7.81 -12.29 -10.30
N PRO A 28 8.95 -13.00 -10.28
CA PRO A 28 10.29 -12.39 -10.31
C PRO A 28 10.63 -11.70 -11.64
N ARG A 29 9.93 -12.07 -12.71
CA ARG A 29 9.99 -11.44 -14.03
C ARG A 29 8.60 -11.44 -14.61
N LEU A 30 7.79 -10.45 -14.23
CA LEU A 30 6.72 -10.02 -15.09
C LEU A 30 7.42 -9.48 -16.34
N ASP A 31 7.42 -10.27 -17.41
CA ASP A 31 7.81 -9.78 -18.73
C ASP A 31 6.69 -8.81 -19.14
N VAL A 32 6.78 -7.59 -18.61
CA VAL A 32 5.81 -6.53 -18.87
C VAL A 32 6.17 -5.99 -20.24
N PRO A 33 5.30 -6.14 -21.25
CA PRO A 33 5.57 -5.55 -22.54
C PRO A 33 5.59 -4.02 -22.38
N GLU A 34 6.50 -3.34 -23.08
CA GLU A 34 6.82 -1.91 -22.89
C GLU A 34 5.59 -1.00 -23.01
N ASP A 35 4.56 -1.43 -23.75
CA ASP A 35 3.28 -0.74 -23.90
C ASP A 35 2.40 -0.80 -22.64
N ALA A 36 2.53 -1.85 -21.82
CA ALA A 36 1.80 -2.02 -20.58
C ALA A 36 2.50 -1.37 -19.38
N GLU A 37 3.81 -1.10 -19.46
CA GLU A 37 4.60 -0.52 -18.37
C GLU A 37 4.08 0.86 -17.96
N ALA A 38 3.89 1.77 -18.92
CA ALA A 38 3.36 3.12 -18.64
C ALA A 38 1.95 3.10 -18.01
N SER A 39 1.11 2.14 -18.41
CA SER A 39 -0.23 1.98 -17.85
C SER A 39 -0.18 1.46 -16.40
N LEU A 40 0.72 0.51 -16.13
CA LEU A 40 0.96 -0.02 -14.78
C LEU A 40 1.53 1.04 -13.84
N GLU A 41 2.47 1.87 -14.31
CA GLU A 41 2.99 3.00 -13.54
C GLU A 41 1.88 3.99 -13.19
N LEU A 42 1.06 4.37 -14.16
CA LEU A 42 -0.05 5.29 -13.94
C LEU A 42 -1.10 4.72 -12.96
N LEU A 43 -1.45 3.44 -13.12
CA LEU A 43 -2.35 2.74 -12.20
C LEU A 43 -1.77 2.71 -10.78
N THR A 44 -0.48 2.40 -10.65
CA THR A 44 0.21 2.35 -9.36
C THR A 44 0.26 3.74 -8.72
N ALA A 45 0.58 4.78 -9.49
CA ALA A 45 0.56 6.16 -9.02
C ALA A 45 -0.84 6.58 -8.55
N MET A 46 -1.89 6.19 -9.28
CA MET A 46 -3.28 6.45 -8.89
C MET A 46 -3.65 5.73 -7.59
N LEU A 47 -3.32 4.44 -7.47
CA LEU A 47 -3.57 3.66 -6.25
C LEU A 47 -2.84 4.25 -5.04
N VAL A 48 -1.56 4.60 -5.19
CA VAL A 48 -0.78 5.26 -4.12
C VAL A 48 -1.41 6.60 -3.73
N GLY A 49 -1.83 7.40 -4.71
CA GLY A 49 -2.52 8.67 -4.46
C GLY A 49 -3.83 8.49 -3.68
N VAL A 50 -4.68 7.55 -4.09
CA VAL A 50 -5.94 7.25 -3.39
C VAL A 50 -5.70 6.72 -1.99
N LEU A 51 -4.73 5.82 -1.80
CA LEU A 51 -4.38 5.27 -0.49
C LEU A 51 -3.84 6.36 0.44
N LEU A 52 -3.02 7.28 -0.06
CA LEU A 52 -2.53 8.42 0.71
C LEU A 52 -3.68 9.35 1.12
N LEU A 53 -4.57 9.68 0.20
CA LEU A 53 -5.74 10.53 0.50
C LEU A 53 -6.67 9.86 1.52
N ALA A 54 -6.93 8.56 1.38
CA ALA A 54 -7.73 7.81 2.34
C ALA A 54 -7.07 7.79 3.72
N GLY A 55 -5.78 7.49 3.79
CA GLY A 55 -5.01 7.50 5.04
C GLY A 55 -5.02 8.88 5.72
N LEU A 56 -4.81 9.94 4.95
CA LEU A 56 -4.88 11.32 5.44
C LEU A 56 -6.30 11.65 5.94
N GLY A 57 -7.34 11.23 5.21
CA GLY A 57 -8.73 11.40 5.62
C GLY A 57 -9.02 10.72 6.96
N LEU A 58 -8.50 9.51 7.19
CA LEU A 58 -8.63 8.81 8.47
C LEU A 58 -7.89 9.53 9.61
N VAL A 59 -6.69 10.06 9.35
CA VAL A 59 -5.94 10.87 10.34
C VAL A 59 -6.71 12.14 10.70
N LEU A 60 -7.24 12.85 9.71
CA LEU A 60 -8.06 14.04 9.94
C LEU A 60 -9.31 13.69 10.75
N LEU A 61 -10.02 12.62 10.38
CA LEU A 61 -11.20 12.17 11.10
C LEU A 61 -10.87 11.87 12.58
N ALA A 62 -9.74 11.22 12.85
CA ALA A 62 -9.29 10.94 14.22
C ALA A 62 -8.87 12.18 15.01
N LEU A 63 -8.43 13.26 14.35
CA LEU A 63 -8.10 14.53 15.01
C LEU A 63 -9.33 15.35 15.39
N PHE A 64 -10.43 15.19 14.65
CA PHE A 64 -11.67 15.96 14.82
C PHE A 64 -12.83 15.18 15.44
N ALA A 65 -12.65 13.89 15.73
CA ALA A 65 -13.63 13.02 16.41
C ALA A 65 -13.33 12.90 17.92
#